data_AF-A0A2S7FD17-F1
#
_entry.id   AF-A0A2S7FD17-F1
#
_cell.length_a   1.000
_cell.length_b   1.000
_cell.length_c   1.000
_cell.angle_alpha   90.00
_cell.angle_beta   90.00
_cell.angle_gamma   90.00
#
_symmetry.space_group_name_H-M   'P 1'
#
loop_
_entity.id
_entity.type
_entity.pdbx_description
1 polymer ?
#
loop_
_entity_poly.entity_id
_entity_poly.type
_entity_poly.pdbx_seq_one_letter_code
_entity_poly.pdbx_strand_id
1 'polypeptide(L)' 'MNINDLEKALDQSLNQFSIEMQSKVNSAKGEPLNEYDIDDIARNVFYTMNDFKANIVKYLKENNK' A
#
# COMPACT_ATOMS: atom_id res chain seq x y z
N MET A 1 -8.81 18.07 3.83
CA MET A 1 -7.52 17.36 3.88
C MET A 1 -6.48 18.35 3.40
N ASN A 2 -5.49 18.69 4.23
CA ASN A 2 -4.34 19.48 3.79
C ASN A 2 -3.24 18.56 3.22
N ILE A 3 -2.14 19.14 2.72
CA ILE A 3 -1.06 18.36 2.10
C ILE A 3 -0.37 17.41 3.09
N ASN A 4 -0.21 17.83 4.36
CA ASN A 4 0.40 17.00 5.41
C ASN A 4 -0.51 15.82 5.78
N ASP A 5 -1.84 16.01 5.75
CA ASP A 5 -2.81 14.94 5.96
C ASP A 5 -2.72 13.89 4.84
N LEU A 6 -2.55 14.35 3.59
CA LEU A 6 -2.35 13.46 2.44
C LEU A 6 -1.03 12.68 2.58
N GLU A 7 0.08 13.36 2.84
CA GLU A 7 1.39 12.74 3.04
C GLU A 7 1.32 11.65 4.12
N LYS A 8 0.72 11.97 5.27
CA LYS A 8 0.53 11.00 6.36
C LYS A 8 -0.29 9.77 5.92
N ALA A 9 -1.34 9.96 5.12
CA ALA A 9 -2.16 8.84 4.64
C ALA A 9 -1.41 7.96 3.63
N LEU A 10 -0.60 8.56 2.75
CA LEU A 10 0.25 7.84 1.81
C LEU A 10 1.35 7.06 2.55
N ASP A 11 2.01 7.68 3.52
CA ASP A 11 3.03 7.04 4.36
C ASP A 11 2.46 5.89 5.19
N GLN A 12 1.24 6.04 5.73
CA GLN A 12 0.55 4.95 6.42
C GLN A 12 0.32 3.75 5.51
N SER A 13 -0.12 4.00 4.27
CA SER A 13 -0.38 2.94 3.29
C SER A 13 0.93 2.24 2.88
N LEU A 14 2.04 2.97 2.75
CA LEU A 14 3.36 2.40 2.49
C LEU A 14 3.88 1.58 3.66
N ASN A 15 3.77 2.10 4.88
CA ASN A 15 4.23 1.42 6.07
C ASN A 15 3.48 0.10 6.27
N GLN A 16 2.16 0.10 6.07
CA GLN A 16 1.36 -1.11 6.15
C GLN A 16 1.82 -2.15 5.12
N PHE A 17 1.97 -1.75 3.85
CA PHE A 17 2.50 -2.62 2.80
C PHE A 17 3.88 -3.19 3.16
N SER A 18 4.79 -2.33 3.66
CA SER A 18 6.14 -2.75 4.04
C SER A 18 6.12 -3.77 5.17
N ILE A 19 5.27 -3.58 6.19
CA ILE A 19 5.12 -4.52 7.31
C ILE A 19 4.60 -5.88 6.82
N GLU A 20 3.59 -5.86 5.95
CA GLU A 20 2.99 -7.07 5.38
C GLU A 20 3.98 -7.84 4.50
N MET A 21 4.74 -7.15 3.65
CA MET A 21 5.76 -7.78 2.81
C MET A 21 6.92 -8.33 3.65
N GLN A 22 7.38 -7.60 4.67
CA GLN A 22 8.43 -8.07 5.58
C GLN A 22 7.98 -9.32 6.33
N SER A 23 6.72 -9.36 6.77
CA SER A 23 6.12 -10.54 7.42
C SER A 23 6.14 -11.75 6.50
N LYS A 24 5.77 -11.58 5.23
CA LYS A 24 5.79 -12.64 4.21
C LYS A 24 7.21 -13.17 3.95
N VAL A 25 8.19 -12.27 3.80
CA VAL A 25 9.60 -12.66 3.63
C VAL A 25 10.10 -13.46 4.84
N ASN A 26 9.78 -13.01 6.05
CA ASN A 26 10.17 -13.70 7.28
C ASN A 26 9.53 -15.11 7.38
N SER A 27 8.32 -15.29 6.86
CA SER A 27 7.66 -16.61 6.82
C SER A 27 8.21 -17.55 5.76
N ALA A 28 8.75 -17.03 4.64
CA ALA A 28 9.16 -17.85 3.51
C ALA A 28 10.41 -18.71 3.77
N LYS A 29 11.25 -18.42 4.78
CA LYS A 29 12.39 -19.24 5.25
C LYS A 29 13.26 -19.92 4.16
N GLY A 30 13.45 -19.28 3.01
CA GLY A 30 14.26 -19.80 1.90
C GLY A 30 13.53 -20.75 0.95
N GLU A 31 12.22 -20.90 1.09
CA GLU A 31 11.37 -21.60 0.12
C GLU A 31 11.21 -20.77 -1.17
N PRO A 32 11.13 -21.41 -2.34
CA PRO A 32 10.77 -20.74 -3.59
C PRO A 32 9.37 -20.12 -3.52
N LEU A 33 9.19 -18.96 -4.14
CA LEU A 33 7.86 -18.36 -4.29
C LEU A 33 6.96 -19.28 -5.14
N ASN A 34 5.74 -19.52 -4.66
CA ASN A 34 4.71 -20.21 -5.40
C ASN A 34 3.66 -19.22 -5.95
N GLU A 35 2.68 -19.73 -6.70
CA GLU A 35 1.63 -18.91 -7.33
C GLU A 35 0.80 -18.12 -6.30
N TYR A 36 0.52 -18.70 -5.12
CA TYR A 36 -0.21 -18.01 -4.05
C TYR A 36 0.58 -16.84 -3.47
N ASP A 37 1.91 -16.99 -3.33
CA ASP A 37 2.76 -15.89 -2.87
C ASP A 37 2.72 -14.72 -3.86
N ILE A 38 2.73 -15.03 -5.16
CA ILE A 38 2.67 -14.03 -6.23
C ILE A 38 1.30 -13.34 -6.26
N ASP A 39 0.20 -14.10 -6.15
CA ASP A 39 -1.17 -13.52 -6.08
C ASP A 39 -1.29 -12.58 -4.87
N ASP A 40 -0.78 -13.00 -3.72
CA ASP A 40 -0.81 -12.19 -2.51
C ASP A 40 0.02 -10.91 -2.66
N ILE A 41 1.22 -10.98 -3.24
CA ILE A 41 2.04 -9.78 -3.50
C ILE A 41 1.30 -8.84 -4.46
N ALA A 42 0.75 -9.37 -5.57
CA ALA A 42 0.02 -8.59 -6.55
C ALA A 42 -1.20 -7.89 -5.92
N ARG A 43 -1.93 -8.61 -5.06
CA ARG A 43 -3.08 -8.08 -4.33
C ARG A 43 -2.70 -6.95 -3.37
N ASN A 44 -1.63 -7.13 -2.60
CA ASN A 44 -1.14 -6.10 -1.68
C ASN A 44 -0.71 -4.85 -2.45
N VAL A 45 0.04 -5.00 -3.54
CA VAL A 45 0.43 -3.88 -4.42
C VAL A 45 -0.80 -3.16 -4.96
N PHE A 46 -1.80 -3.91 -5.46
CA PHE A 46 -3.03 -3.33 -5.99
C PHE A 46 -3.77 -2.50 -4.93
N TYR A 47 -3.92 -3.02 -3.71
CA TYR A 47 -4.60 -2.30 -2.64
C TYR A 47 -3.85 -1.04 -2.21
N THR A 48 -2.53 -1.11 -2.04
CA THR A 48 -1.72 0.08 -1.74
C THR A 48 -1.86 1.16 -2.82
N MET A 49 -1.78 0.77 -4.10
CA MET A 49 -1.97 1.71 -5.21
C MET A 49 -3.39 2.28 -5.28
N ASN A 50 -4.41 1.47 -4.99
CA ASN A 50 -5.79 1.93 -4.98
C ASN A 50 -6.05 2.92 -3.84
N ASP A 51 -5.48 2.69 -2.66
CA ASP A 51 -5.56 3.60 -1.51
C ASP A 51 -4.84 4.92 -1.77
N PHE A 52 -3.67 4.87 -2.42
CA PHE A 52 -2.97 6.05 -2.91
C PHE A 52 -3.87 6.91 -3.80
N LYS A 53 -4.42 6.29 -4.85
CA LYS A 53 -5.33 6.96 -5.80
C LYS A 53 -6.52 7.57 -5.06
N ALA A 54 -7.14 6.83 -4.13
CA ALA A 54 -8.28 7.31 -3.38
C ALA A 54 -7.95 8.55 -2.53
N ASN A 55 -6.83 8.53 -1.81
CA ASN A 55 -6.40 9.67 -0.99
C ASN A 55 -6.04 10.90 -1.83
N ILE A 56 -5.32 10.71 -2.95
CA ILE A 56 -4.98 11.81 -3.86
C ILE A 56 -6.24 12.44 -4.46
N VAL A 57 -7.17 11.63 -4.97
CA VAL A 57 -8.43 12.14 -5.55
C VAL A 57 -9.26 12.87 -4.50
N LYS A 58 -9.30 12.35 -3.27
CA LYS A 58 -9.99 13.02 -2.14
C LYS A 58 -9.37 14.39 -1.86
N TYR A 59 -8.05 14.46 -1.74
CA TYR A 59 -7.33 15.72 -1.56
C TYR A 59 -7.66 16.73 -2.67
N LEU A 60 -7.59 16.31 -3.94
CA LEU A 60 -7.89 17.19 -5.08
C LEU A 60 -9.34 17.69 -5.07
N LYS A 61 -10.32 16.83 -4.77
CA LYS A 61 -11.74 17.22 -4.69
C LYS A 61 -11.99 18.24 -3.58
N GLU A 62 -11.28 18.13 -2.46
CA GLU A 62 -11.46 19.03 -1.31
C GLU A 62 -10.76 20.38 -1.50
N ASN A 63 -9.73 20.47 -2.35
CA ASN A 63 -8.88 21.66 -2.51
C ASN A 63 -8.99 22.35 -3.89
N ASN A 64 -9.57 21.74 -4.92
CA ASN A 64 -9.82 22.38 -6.23
C ASN A 64 -11.11 23.23 -6.24
N LYS A 65 -11.22 24.19 -5.32
CA LYS A 65 -12.28 25.22 -5.35
C LYS A 65 -11.76 26.52 -5.95
#